data_AF-A0A355QKE8-F1
#
_entry.id   AF-A0A355QKE8-F1
#
_cell.length_a   1.000
_cell.length_b   1.000
_cell.length_c   1.000
_cell.angle_alpha   90.00
_cell.angle_beta   90.00
_cell.angle_gamma   90.00
#
_symmetry.space_group_name_H-M   'P 1'
#
loop_
_entity.id
_entity.type
_entity.pdbx_description
1 polymer ?
#
loop_
_entity_poly.entity_id
_entity_poly.type
_entity_poly.pdbx_seq_one_letter_code
_entity_poly.pdbx_strand_id
1 'polypeptide(L)'
;GLFNLEVSGHLYSRISNPTVSVLEERIASLEGGVGGVCTASGQAAFHLAMATIMSAGDHVVASRNIYGGSHNVLNLTMPRFGITTTFVDPRDPQAFAA
;
A
#
# COMPACT_ATOMS: atom_id res chain seq x y z
N GLY A 1 14.70 24.98 -3.66
CA GLY A 1 15.68 24.13 -4.39
C GLY A 1 15.25 22.67 -4.36
N LEU A 2 15.85 21.77 -5.14
CA LEU A 2 15.35 20.37 -5.23
C LEU A 2 15.19 19.65 -3.87
N PHE A 3 16.08 19.92 -2.89
CA PHE A 3 16.01 19.29 -1.56
C PHE A 3 14.86 19.76 -0.66
N ASN A 4 14.32 20.95 -0.88
CA ASN A 4 13.18 21.47 -0.10
C ASN A 4 11.84 21.31 -0.84
N LEU A 5 11.82 20.46 -1.89
CA LEU A 5 10.65 20.13 -2.72
C LEU A 5 10.04 21.30 -3.51
N GLU A 6 10.69 22.48 -3.57
CA GLU A 6 10.21 23.62 -4.39
C GLU A 6 10.34 23.39 -5.90
N VAL A 7 11.19 22.45 -6.32
CA VAL A 7 11.42 22.12 -7.74
C VAL A 7 11.36 20.61 -7.89
N SER A 8 10.57 20.11 -8.83
CA SER A 8 10.48 18.69 -9.15
C SER A 8 11.77 18.19 -9.81
N GLY A 9 12.25 17.02 -9.39
CA GLY A 9 13.36 16.34 -10.06
C GLY A 9 13.86 15.13 -9.29
N HIS A 10 14.77 14.38 -9.91
CA HIS A 10 15.34 13.18 -9.31
C HIS A 10 16.61 13.53 -8.52
N LEU A 11 16.64 13.16 -7.24
CA LEU A 11 17.78 13.40 -6.35
C LEU A 11 18.54 12.12 -6.02
N TYR A 12 17.81 11.08 -5.60
CA TYR A 12 18.39 9.82 -5.15
C TYR A 12 17.46 8.66 -5.50
N SER A 13 18.00 7.62 -6.15
CA SER A 13 17.22 6.51 -6.71
C SER A 13 16.39 5.72 -5.69
N ARG A 14 16.71 5.82 -4.39
CA ARG A 14 15.86 5.24 -3.33
C ARG A 14 14.48 5.92 -3.26
N ILE A 15 14.38 7.18 -3.68
CA ILE A 15 13.14 7.99 -3.62
C ILE A 15 12.49 8.04 -4.99
N SER A 16 13.24 8.36 -6.05
CA SER A 16 12.72 8.42 -7.41
C SER A 16 13.81 8.18 -8.45
N ASN A 17 13.43 7.63 -9.60
CA ASN A 17 14.33 7.30 -10.69
C ASN A 17 13.61 7.48 -12.04
N PRO A 18 14.23 8.10 -13.07
CA PRO A 18 13.57 8.37 -14.34
C PRO A 18 12.95 7.14 -15.01
N THR A 19 13.64 5.99 -14.98
CA THR A 19 13.15 4.74 -15.57
C THR A 19 11.92 4.21 -14.81
N VAL A 20 11.94 4.32 -13.48
CA VAL A 20 10.84 3.87 -12.61
C VAL A 20 9.62 4.78 -12.79
N SER A 21 9.82 6.09 -12.91
CA SER A 21 8.72 7.05 -13.09
C SER A 21 7.92 6.83 -14.36
N VAL A 22 8.55 6.38 -15.45
CA VAL A 22 7.81 5.98 -16.67
C VAL A 22 6.87 4.80 -16.40
N LEU A 23 7.27 3.83 -15.56
CA LEU A 23 6.39 2.73 -15.17
C LEU A 23 5.24 3.23 -14.29
N GLU A 24 5.54 4.09 -13.32
CA GLU A 24 4.54 4.69 -12.41
C GLU A 24 3.47 5.46 -13.19
N GLU A 25 3.86 6.32 -14.13
CA GLU A 25 2.95 7.09 -14.98
C GLU A 25 2.08 6.19 -15.88
N ARG A 26 2.66 5.14 -16.46
CA ARG A 26 1.93 4.22 -17.34
C ARG A 26 0.90 3.40 -16.57
N ILE A 27 1.26 2.86 -15.41
CA ILE A 27 0.33 2.11 -14.57
C ILE A 27 -0.79 3.03 -14.08
N ALA A 28 -0.45 4.23 -13.61
CA ALA A 28 -1.45 5.22 -13.20
C ALA A 28 -2.43 5.55 -14.34
N SER A 29 -1.91 5.76 -15.55
CA SER A 29 -2.73 6.04 -16.73
C SER A 29 -3.67 4.87 -17.11
N LEU A 30 -3.20 3.63 -16.99
CA LEU A 30 -4.00 2.43 -17.28
C LEU A 30 -5.13 2.22 -16.27
N GLU A 31 -4.87 2.51 -14.99
CA GLU A 31 -5.86 2.39 -13.91
C GLU A 31 -6.76 3.64 -13.78
N GLY A 32 -6.52 4.70 -14.57
CA GLY A 32 -7.20 5.99 -14.43
C GLY A 32 -6.88 6.72 -13.12
N GLY A 33 -5.74 6.40 -12.49
CA GLY A 33 -5.26 7.00 -11.24
C GLY A 33 -4.50 8.32 -11.46
N VAL A 34 -4.36 9.10 -10.39
CA VAL A 34 -3.66 10.40 -10.41
C VAL A 34 -2.14 10.29 -10.28
N GLY A 35 -1.62 9.10 -9.98
CA GLY A 35 -0.20 8.83 -9.79
C GLY A 35 0.04 7.38 -9.35
N GLY A 36 1.31 6.97 -9.35
CA GLY A 36 1.75 5.63 -8.93
C GLY A 36 3.07 5.69 -8.19
N VAL A 37 3.31 4.69 -7.33
CA VAL A 37 4.59 4.54 -6.62
C VAL A 37 5.04 3.08 -6.75
N CYS A 38 6.18 2.88 -7.38
CA CYS A 38 6.80 1.58 -7.51
C CYS A 38 7.57 1.22 -6.23
N THR A 39 7.53 -0.06 -5.87
CA THR A 39 8.23 -0.59 -4.68
C THR A 39 9.01 -1.84 -5.06
N ALA A 40 9.85 -2.32 -4.13
CA ALA A 40 10.71 -3.47 -4.37
C ALA A 40 9.94 -4.80 -4.58
N SER A 41 8.70 -4.92 -4.12
CA SER A 41 7.86 -6.11 -4.28
C SER A 41 6.39 -5.81 -3.99
N GLY A 42 5.48 -6.72 -4.36
CA GLY A 42 4.06 -6.59 -4.00
C GLY A 42 3.79 -6.52 -2.50
N GLN A 43 4.61 -7.19 -1.67
CA GLN A 43 4.48 -7.09 -0.21
C GLN A 43 4.99 -5.76 0.33
N ALA A 44 6.02 -5.16 -0.30
CA ALA A 44 6.45 -3.80 0.03
C ALA A 44 5.37 -2.77 -0.32
N ALA A 45 4.71 -2.91 -1.47
CA ALA A 45 3.57 -2.07 -1.84
C ALA A 45 2.43 -2.19 -0.83
N PHE A 46 2.05 -3.41 -0.47
CA PHE A 46 0.98 -3.67 0.50
C PHE A 46 1.30 -3.09 1.89
N HIS A 47 2.51 -3.34 2.40
CA HIS A 47 2.94 -2.80 3.69
C HIS A 47 3.02 -1.28 3.66
N LEU A 48 3.59 -0.69 2.61
CA LEU A 48 3.70 0.77 2.47
C LEU A 48 2.32 1.42 2.47
N ALA A 49 1.36 0.87 1.72
CA ALA A 49 -0.01 1.37 1.70
C ALA A 49 -0.61 1.35 3.12
N MET A 50 -0.45 0.25 3.86
CA MET A 50 -1.00 0.12 5.20
C MET A 50 -0.35 1.07 6.20
N ALA A 51 0.98 1.11 6.25
CA ALA A 51 1.72 2.00 7.15
C ALA A 51 1.52 3.48 6.84
N THR A 52 1.09 3.83 5.62
CA THR A 52 0.81 5.22 5.23
C THR A 52 -0.56 5.68 5.72
N ILE A 53 -1.57 4.80 5.73
CA ILE A 53 -2.97 5.18 6.02
C ILE A 53 -3.45 4.74 7.41
N MET A 54 -2.67 3.93 8.12
CA MET A 54 -3.04 3.39 9.43
C MET A 54 -2.04 3.74 10.53
N SER A 55 -2.52 3.71 11.77
CA SER A 55 -1.78 3.92 13.01
C SER A 55 -2.16 2.88 14.07
N ALA A 56 -1.40 2.84 15.16
CA ALA A 56 -1.72 1.97 16.29
C ALA A 56 -3.12 2.29 16.85
N GLY A 57 -3.94 1.25 17.02
CA GLY A 57 -5.35 1.37 17.41
C GLY A 57 -6.34 1.23 16.24
N ASP A 58 -5.87 1.37 14.99
CA ASP A 58 -6.73 1.21 13.82
C ASP A 58 -7.07 -0.26 13.52
N HIS A 59 -8.13 -0.45 12.73
CA HIS A 59 -8.69 -1.75 12.40
C HIS A 59 -8.89 -1.92 10.88
N VAL A 60 -8.62 -3.12 10.37
CA VAL A 60 -8.89 -3.53 8.98
C VAL A 60 -9.98 -4.59 8.96
N VAL A 61 -10.97 -4.44 8.07
CA VAL A 61 -11.85 -5.55 7.66
C VAL A 61 -11.35 -6.05 6.31
N ALA A 62 -10.95 -7.32 6.24
CA ALA A 62 -10.33 -7.91 5.05
C ALA A 62 -11.02 -9.21 4.62
N SER A 63 -10.99 -9.52 3.33
CA SER A 63 -11.43 -10.83 2.82
C SER A 63 -10.53 -11.94 3.35
N ARG A 64 -11.12 -13.06 3.78
CA ARG A 64 -10.38 -14.29 4.12
C ARG A 64 -9.74 -15.00 2.91
N ASN A 65 -10.16 -14.67 1.69
CA ASN A 65 -9.67 -15.29 0.45
C ASN A 65 -8.67 -14.37 -0.29
N ILE A 66 -7.65 -13.90 0.42
CA ILE A 66 -6.55 -13.10 -0.16
C ILE A 66 -5.26 -13.92 -0.25
N TYR A 67 -4.26 -13.38 -0.94
CA TYR A 67 -2.93 -14.00 -1.01
C TYR A 67 -2.37 -14.29 0.39
N GLY A 68 -1.87 -15.51 0.62
CA GLY A 68 -1.45 -15.97 1.95
C GLY A 68 -0.37 -15.11 2.61
N GLY A 69 0.52 -14.50 1.82
CA GLY A 69 1.49 -13.53 2.34
C GLY A 69 0.82 -12.29 2.92
N SER A 70 -0.15 -11.72 2.22
CA SER A 70 -0.90 -10.55 2.68
C SER A 70 -1.76 -10.89 3.90
N HIS A 71 -2.35 -12.10 3.93
CA HIS A 71 -3.04 -12.61 5.12
C HIS A 71 -2.10 -12.66 6.33
N ASN A 72 -0.87 -13.18 6.16
CA ASN A 72 0.12 -13.23 7.24
C ASN A 72 0.61 -11.84 7.66
N VAL A 73 0.76 -10.90 6.72
CA VAL A 73 1.10 -9.51 7.07
C VAL A 73 0.03 -8.92 7.98
N LEU A 74 -1.24 -9.02 7.62
CA LEU A 74 -2.36 -8.51 8.43
C LEU A 74 -2.51 -9.26 9.77
N ASN A 75 -2.38 -10.59 9.78
CA ASN A 75 -2.64 -11.40 10.97
C ASN A 75 -1.47 -11.45 11.96
N LEU A 76 -0.22 -11.34 11.49
CA LEU A 76 0.97 -11.57 12.31
C LEU A 76 1.89 -10.34 12.40
N THR A 77 1.99 -9.56 11.33
CA THR A 77 2.94 -8.44 11.26
C THR A 77 2.30 -7.15 11.76
N MET A 78 1.13 -6.79 11.26
CA MET A 78 0.41 -5.56 11.60
C MET A 78 0.04 -5.44 13.10
N PRO A 79 -0.30 -6.52 13.84
CA PRO A 79 -0.57 -6.42 15.28
C PRO A 79 0.63 -5.92 16.09
N ARG A 80 1.86 -6.13 15.60
CA ARG A 80 3.09 -5.61 16.22
C ARG A 80 3.19 -4.08 16.10
N PHE A 81 2.46 -3.48 15.18
CA PHE A 81 2.30 -2.04 15.00
C PHE A 81 0.99 -1.51 15.62
N GLY A 82 0.28 -2.34 16.39
CA GLY A 82 -0.99 -1.98 17.01
C GLY A 82 -2.19 -1.94 16.07
N ILE A 83 -2.07 -2.49 14.86
CA ILE A 83 -3.15 -2.55 13.87
C ILE A 83 -3.76 -3.95 13.89
N THR A 84 -5.09 -4.04 14.01
CA THR A 84 -5.81 -5.32 14.07
C THR A 84 -6.60 -5.60 12.81
N THR A 85 -7.00 -6.85 12.59
CA THR A 85 -7.75 -7.24 11.40
C THR A 85 -8.85 -8.24 11.72
N THR A 86 -10.04 -8.02 11.16
CA THR A 86 -11.12 -9.01 11.09
C THR A 86 -11.18 -9.57 9.68
N PHE A 87 -11.10 -10.90 9.55
CA PHE A 87 -11.25 -11.57 8.25
C PHE A 87 -12.69 -12.04 8.03
N VAL A 88 -13.27 -11.70 6.89
CA VAL A 88 -14.68 -11.96 6.55
C VAL A 88 -14.83 -12.74 5.24
N ASP A 89 -16.01 -13.32 5.02
CA ASP A 89 -16.32 -13.97 3.74
C ASP A 89 -16.51 -12.92 2.63
N PRO A 90 -15.71 -12.94 1.55
CA PRO A 90 -15.94 -12.03 0.42
C PRO A 90 -17.30 -12.23 -0.27
N ARG A 91 -17.97 -13.36 -0.05
CA ARG A 91 -19.31 -13.64 -0.61
C ARG A 91 -20.45 -13.12 0.26
N ASP A 92 -20.17 -12.59 1.43
CA ASP A 92 -21.13 -11.92 2.30
C ASP A 92 -20.78 -10.42 2.40
N PRO A 93 -21.33 -9.57 1.52
CA PRO A 93 -21.04 -8.14 1.53
C PRO A 93 -21.41 -7.45 2.84
N GLN A 94 -22.40 -7.96 3.59
CA GLN A 94 -22.82 -7.36 4.86
C GLN A 94 -21.75 -7.52 5.95
N ALA A 95 -20.90 -8.55 5.85
CA ALA A 95 -19.79 -8.73 6.78
C ALA A 95 -18.73 -7.61 6.70
N PHE A 96 -18.69 -6.82 5.62
CA PHE A 96 -17.77 -5.67 5.48
C PHE A 96 -18.32 -4.36 6.05
N ALA A 97 -19.59 -4.32 6.48
CA ALA A 97 -20.19 -3.12 7.05
C ALA A 97 -19.89 -2.91 8.55
N ALA A 98 -19.08 -3.81 9.14
CA ALA A 98 -18.70 -3.82 10.54
C ALA A 98 -17.76 -2.68 10.93
#